data_AF-A0A421GBS7-F1
#
_entry.id   AF-A0A421GBS7-F1
#
_cell.length_a   1.000
_cell.length_b   1.000
_cell.length_c   1.000
_cell.angle_alpha   90.00
_cell.angle_beta   90.00
_cell.angle_gamma   90.00
#
_symmetry.space_group_name_H-M   'P 1'
#
loop_
_entity.id
_entity.type
_entity.pdbx_description
1 polymer ?
#
loop_
_entity_poly.entity_id
_entity_poly.type
_entity_poly.pdbx_seq_one_letter_code
_entity_poly.pdbx_strand_id
1 'polypeptide(L)'
;FMNTDKSVYLYSGPSGVDFDANLAIDSIDYGAYHAYPDSWGVDTAEAKSWGVKWIDDHTASGAKAGKPVVLEEYGVKSHNASVYQTWRDTVYAEESNMQYWEFRLKYLKPYKDEYTTYDTDDIFNSTIVSAAIKFKTRSSTP
;
A
#
# COMPACT_ATOMS: atom_id res chain seq x y z
N PHE A 1 -1.80 -7.68 14.02
CA PHE A 1 -2.21 -9.02 13.66
C PHE A 1 -3.59 -8.88 13.11
N MET A 2 -3.76 -9.07 11.80
CA MET A 2 -5.10 -9.15 11.20
C MET A 2 -5.83 -10.42 11.68
N ASN A 3 -5.14 -11.32 12.39
CA ASN A 3 -5.63 -12.64 12.83
C ASN A 3 -6.11 -13.55 11.69
N THR A 4 -5.75 -13.26 10.45
CA THR A 4 -6.18 -14.04 9.26
C THR A 4 -5.29 -15.25 9.00
N ASP A 5 -3.99 -15.18 9.30
CA ASP A 5 -3.06 -16.32 9.24
C ASP A 5 -1.97 -16.22 10.32
N LYS A 6 -2.01 -17.11 11.31
CA LYS A 6 -1.06 -17.11 12.43
C LYS A 6 0.31 -17.70 12.08
N SER A 7 0.45 -18.30 10.90
CA SER A 7 1.71 -18.89 10.44
C SER A 7 2.61 -17.88 9.71
N VAL A 8 2.06 -16.75 9.28
CA VAL A 8 2.79 -15.70 8.56
C VAL A 8 3.16 -14.56 9.51
N TYR A 9 4.46 -14.24 9.61
CA TYR A 9 4.97 -13.20 10.52
C TYR A 9 4.15 -11.90 10.47
N LEU A 10 3.89 -11.39 9.27
CA LEU A 10 3.14 -10.15 9.01
C LEU A 10 1.70 -10.17 9.53
N TYR A 11 1.10 -11.35 9.64
CA TYR A 11 -0.28 -11.53 10.11
C TYR A 11 -0.38 -12.00 11.56
N SER A 12 0.71 -12.56 12.10
CA SER A 12 0.73 -13.32 13.35
C SER A 12 0.93 -12.51 14.63
N GLY A 13 1.33 -11.23 14.54
CA GLY A 13 1.41 -10.34 15.71
C GLY A 13 2.70 -10.24 16.55
N PRO A 14 3.82 -10.95 16.27
CA PRO A 14 5.07 -10.76 17.02
C PRO A 14 5.63 -9.34 17.01
N SER A 15 5.24 -8.50 16.05
CA SER A 15 5.58 -7.06 16.02
C SER A 15 4.90 -6.24 17.13
N GLY A 16 3.99 -6.84 17.91
CA GLY A 16 3.26 -6.17 18.99
C GLY A 16 2.08 -5.32 18.52
N VAL A 17 1.77 -5.32 17.22
CA VAL A 17 0.66 -4.56 16.64
C VAL A 17 -0.51 -5.48 16.38
N ASP A 18 -1.72 -5.09 16.80
CA ASP A 18 -3.02 -5.66 16.38
C ASP A 18 -3.76 -4.62 15.52
N PHE A 19 -3.95 -4.89 14.23
CA PHE A 19 -4.54 -3.88 13.34
C PHE A 19 -6.05 -3.76 13.56
N ASP A 20 -6.74 -4.89 13.75
CA ASP A 20 -8.18 -4.92 14.04
C ASP A 20 -8.48 -4.25 15.39
N ALA A 21 -7.68 -4.55 16.43
CA ALA A 21 -7.86 -3.92 17.73
C ALA A 21 -7.53 -2.42 17.69
N ASN A 22 -6.50 -2.01 16.96
CA ASN A 22 -6.19 -0.59 16.78
C ASN A 22 -7.32 0.14 16.04
N LEU A 23 -7.85 -0.45 14.96
CA LEU A 23 -8.99 0.10 14.23
C LEU A 23 -10.24 0.24 15.11
N ALA A 24 -10.44 -0.65 16.09
CA ALA A 24 -11.58 -0.58 17.00
C ALA A 24 -11.50 0.58 18.03
N ILE A 25 -10.36 1.28 18.15
CA ILE A 25 -10.23 2.42 19.07
C ILE A 25 -11.05 3.62 18.57
N ASP A 26 -12.02 4.09 19.36
CA ASP A 26 -12.95 5.16 18.97
C ASP A 26 -12.27 6.46 18.52
N SER A 27 -11.11 6.81 19.10
CA SER A 27 -10.35 8.02 18.76
C SER A 27 -9.41 7.87 17.55
N ILE A 28 -9.45 6.75 16.85
CA ILE A 28 -8.71 6.52 15.60
C ILE A 28 -9.71 6.57 14.45
N ASP A 29 -9.58 7.55 13.55
CA ASP A 29 -10.58 7.78 12.49
C ASP A 29 -10.39 6.87 11.26
N TYR A 30 -9.16 6.40 11.01
CA TYR A 30 -8.83 5.53 9.89
C TYR A 30 -7.63 4.64 10.21
N GLY A 31 -7.50 3.51 9.51
CA GLY A 31 -6.34 2.63 9.61
C GLY A 31 -5.32 2.93 8.55
N ALA A 32 -4.04 2.74 8.88
CA ALA A 32 -2.97 2.85 7.90
C ALA A 32 -2.06 1.63 7.93
N TYR A 33 -1.65 1.20 6.75
CA TYR A 33 -0.82 0.02 6.56
C TYR A 33 0.20 0.26 5.45
N HIS A 34 1.31 -0.48 5.50
CA HIS A 34 2.41 -0.38 4.55
C HIS A 34 2.54 -1.64 3.72
N ALA A 35 3.28 -1.61 2.61
CA ALA A 35 3.60 -2.80 1.81
C ALA A 35 5.03 -2.75 1.24
N TYR A 36 5.91 -3.61 1.79
CA TYR A 36 7.30 -3.77 1.34
C TYR A 36 7.70 -5.25 1.23
N PRO A 37 7.12 -6.01 0.28
CA PRO A 37 7.28 -7.45 0.19
C PRO A 37 8.76 -7.89 0.16
N ASP A 38 9.60 -7.20 -0.63
CA ASP A 38 11.03 -7.52 -0.74
C ASP A 38 11.77 -7.40 0.60
N SER A 39 11.41 -6.42 1.43
CA SER A 39 12.05 -6.19 2.74
C SER A 39 11.45 -7.05 3.85
N TRP A 40 10.27 -7.62 3.62
CA TRP A 40 9.54 -8.46 4.57
C TRP A 40 9.69 -9.96 4.30
N GLY A 41 10.59 -10.34 3.39
CA GLY A 41 10.90 -11.73 3.08
C GLY A 41 9.85 -12.42 2.20
N VAL A 42 8.98 -11.66 1.53
CA VAL A 42 8.10 -12.19 0.49
C VAL A 42 8.92 -12.38 -0.78
N ASP A 43 8.74 -13.51 -1.46
CA ASP A 43 9.39 -13.74 -2.74
C ASP A 43 9.01 -12.65 -3.75
N THR A 44 10.02 -12.08 -4.41
CA THR A 44 9.84 -11.01 -5.40
C THR A 44 8.96 -11.43 -6.57
N ALA A 45 8.94 -12.72 -6.93
CA ALA A 45 8.04 -13.27 -7.94
C ALA A 45 6.56 -13.24 -7.50
N GLU A 46 6.32 -13.32 -6.20
CA GLU A 46 4.98 -13.33 -5.59
C GLU A 46 4.54 -11.96 -5.09
N ALA A 47 5.41 -10.93 -5.12
CA ALA A 47 5.10 -9.60 -4.61
C ALA A 47 3.76 -9.06 -5.13
N LYS A 48 3.46 -9.29 -6.42
CA LYS A 48 2.20 -8.85 -7.03
C LYS A 48 0.97 -9.50 -6.38
N SER A 49 0.90 -10.84 -6.38
CA SER A 49 -0.22 -11.63 -5.85
C SER A 49 -0.35 -11.44 -4.34
N TRP A 50 0.78 -11.43 -3.63
CA TRP A 50 0.84 -11.16 -2.20
C TRP A 50 0.25 -9.79 -1.85
N GLY A 51 0.61 -8.74 -2.59
CA GLY A 51 0.12 -7.39 -2.29
C GLY A 51 -1.38 -7.21 -2.58
N VAL A 52 -1.94 -7.90 -3.58
CA VAL A 52 -3.41 -7.96 -3.78
C VAL A 52 -4.08 -8.49 -2.52
N LYS A 53 -3.65 -9.66 -2.03
CA LYS A 53 -4.20 -10.25 -0.81
C LYS A 53 -4.01 -9.32 0.40
N TRP A 54 -2.85 -8.70 0.53
CA TRP A 54 -2.54 -7.78 1.63
C TRP A 54 -3.50 -6.58 1.64
N ILE A 55 -3.79 -6.00 0.47
CA ILE A 55 -4.76 -4.91 0.32
C ILE A 55 -6.17 -5.39 0.70
N ASP A 56 -6.64 -6.51 0.12
CA ASP A 56 -7.98 -7.05 0.37
C ASP A 56 -8.22 -7.35 1.87
N ASP A 57 -7.22 -7.91 2.55
CA ASP A 57 -7.30 -8.19 3.99
C ASP A 57 -7.44 -6.88 4.80
N HIS A 58 -6.70 -5.81 4.46
CA HIS A 58 -6.79 -4.53 5.18
C HIS A 58 -8.08 -3.77 4.90
N THR A 59 -8.56 -3.80 3.65
CA THR A 59 -9.83 -3.17 3.27
C THR A 59 -11.01 -3.88 3.94
N ALA A 60 -10.95 -5.22 4.05
CA ALA A 60 -11.92 -5.99 4.81
C ALA A 60 -11.95 -5.63 6.31
N SER A 61 -10.79 -5.42 6.94
CA SER A 61 -10.72 -4.94 8.34
C SER A 61 -11.30 -3.54 8.49
N GLY A 62 -11.01 -2.62 7.56
CA GLY A 62 -11.60 -1.29 7.51
C GLY A 62 -13.13 -1.33 7.41
N ALA A 63 -13.66 -2.11 6.46
CA ALA A 63 -15.09 -2.30 6.26
C ALA A 63 -15.78 -2.87 7.52
N LYS A 64 -15.16 -3.86 8.17
CA LYS A 64 -15.64 -4.45 9.43
C LYS A 64 -15.68 -3.43 10.58
N ALA A 65 -14.68 -2.55 10.66
CA ALA A 65 -14.63 -1.49 11.68
C ALA A 65 -15.50 -0.27 11.32
N GLY A 66 -16.04 -0.20 10.09
CA GLY A 66 -16.73 0.98 9.58
C GLY A 66 -15.80 2.19 9.41
N LYS A 67 -14.51 1.95 9.18
CA LYS A 67 -13.47 3.00 9.07
C LYS A 67 -12.70 2.89 7.75
N PRO A 68 -12.32 4.02 7.13
CA PRO A 68 -11.42 4.00 5.99
C PRO A 68 -10.08 3.36 6.35
N VAL A 69 -9.41 2.80 5.34
CA VAL A 69 -8.00 2.39 5.44
C VAL A 69 -7.19 2.97 4.29
N VAL A 70 -5.90 3.22 4.55
CA VAL A 70 -4.96 3.80 3.59
C VAL A 70 -3.70 2.94 3.52
N LEU A 71 -3.32 2.52 2.31
CA LEU A 71 -1.98 2.01 2.03
C LEU A 71 -1.01 3.19 2.01
N GLU A 72 -0.58 3.65 3.19
CA GLU A 72 0.12 4.94 3.36
C GLU A 72 1.57 4.91 2.88
N GLU A 73 2.17 3.72 2.78
CA GLU A 73 3.47 3.52 2.16
C GLU A 73 3.51 2.22 1.38
N TYR A 74 4.04 2.26 0.16
CA TYR A 74 4.31 1.04 -0.59
C TYR A 74 5.45 1.22 -1.60
N GLY A 75 6.17 0.14 -1.84
CA GLY A 75 7.18 0.08 -2.89
C GLY A 75 7.77 -1.31 -3.06
N VAL A 76 8.25 -1.58 -4.28
CA VAL A 76 9.07 -2.78 -4.57
C VAL A 76 10.43 -2.37 -5.12
N LYS A 77 11.50 -3.03 -4.68
CA LYS A 77 12.89 -2.68 -5.06
C LYS A 77 13.16 -2.81 -6.55
N SER A 78 12.35 -3.61 -7.25
CA SER A 78 12.43 -3.79 -8.70
C SER A 78 11.84 -2.64 -9.51
N HIS A 79 11.05 -1.74 -8.88
CA HIS A 79 10.28 -0.70 -9.58
C HIS A 79 9.43 -1.28 -10.73
N ASN A 80 8.92 -2.51 -10.56
CA ASN A 80 8.13 -3.18 -11.59
C ASN A 80 6.75 -2.52 -11.72
N ALA A 81 6.56 -1.75 -12.80
CA ALA A 81 5.32 -1.03 -13.10
C ALA A 81 4.06 -1.92 -13.03
N SER A 82 4.16 -3.18 -13.44
CA SER A 82 3.01 -4.10 -13.41
C SER A 82 2.56 -4.42 -11.97
N VAL A 83 3.46 -4.45 -11.00
CA VAL A 83 3.11 -4.62 -9.58
C VAL A 83 2.32 -3.40 -9.09
N TYR A 84 2.87 -2.20 -9.31
CA TYR A 84 2.24 -0.94 -8.92
C TYR A 84 0.86 -0.75 -9.58
N GLN A 85 0.72 -1.10 -10.87
CA GLN A 85 -0.56 -1.02 -11.58
C GLN A 85 -1.59 -1.99 -11.01
N THR A 86 -1.21 -3.24 -10.73
CA THR A 86 -2.11 -4.22 -10.10
C THR A 86 -2.56 -3.74 -8.73
N TRP A 87 -1.64 -3.32 -7.86
CA TRP A 87 -1.98 -2.82 -6.52
C TRP A 87 -2.88 -1.58 -6.59
N ARG A 88 -2.59 -0.63 -7.50
CA ARG A 88 -3.47 0.52 -7.77
C ARG A 88 -4.88 0.08 -8.13
N ASP A 89 -5.01 -0.89 -9.02
CA ASP A 89 -6.32 -1.33 -9.49
C ASP A 89 -7.10 -2.06 -8.39
N THR A 90 -6.43 -2.81 -7.52
CA THR A 90 -7.03 -3.42 -6.32
C THR A 90 -7.48 -2.35 -5.33
N VAL A 91 -6.62 -1.40 -4.92
CA VAL A 91 -7.01 -0.30 -4.01
C VAL A 91 -8.16 0.53 -4.60
N TYR A 92 -8.16 0.75 -5.93
CA TYR A 92 -9.24 1.45 -6.60
C TYR A 92 -10.56 0.66 -6.61
N ALA A 93 -10.52 -0.66 -6.73
CA ALA A 93 -11.72 -1.50 -6.66
C ALA A 93 -12.29 -1.54 -5.23
N GLU A 94 -11.41 -1.59 -4.23
CA GLU A 94 -11.75 -1.70 -2.80
C GLU A 94 -12.16 -0.38 -2.12
N GLU A 95 -12.43 0.68 -2.90
CA GLU A 95 -12.84 1.99 -2.35
C GLU A 95 -11.84 2.64 -1.34
N SER A 96 -10.59 2.16 -1.30
CA SER A 96 -9.51 2.62 -0.39
C SER A 96 -8.54 3.62 -1.03
N ASN A 97 -7.52 4.10 -0.32
CA ASN A 97 -6.54 5.10 -0.79
C ASN A 97 -5.11 4.58 -0.66
N MET A 98 -4.17 5.15 -1.43
CA MET A 98 -2.76 4.74 -1.40
C MET A 98 -1.77 5.89 -1.64
N GLN A 99 -0.59 5.80 -1.04
CA GLN A 99 0.52 6.76 -1.13
C GLN A 99 1.84 5.99 -1.33
N TYR A 100 2.54 6.24 -2.43
CA TYR A 100 3.77 5.51 -2.76
C TYR A 100 4.97 6.08 -1.99
N TRP A 101 5.95 5.23 -1.71
CA TRP A 101 7.21 5.62 -1.09
C TRP A 101 8.36 5.55 -2.09
N GLU A 102 9.17 6.60 -2.29
CA GLU A 102 8.88 8.00 -1.98
C GLU A 102 9.16 8.89 -3.20
N PHE A 103 8.49 10.03 -3.25
CA PHE A 103 8.70 11.03 -4.28
C PHE A 103 10.01 11.79 -4.07
N ARG A 104 10.78 11.99 -5.14
CA ARG A 104 11.92 12.90 -5.13
C ARG A 104 11.99 13.76 -6.39
N LEU A 105 12.51 14.97 -6.25
CA LEU A 105 12.92 15.81 -7.37
C LEU A 105 14.37 15.50 -7.74
N LYS A 106 14.61 15.08 -8.98
CA LYS A 106 15.95 14.72 -9.47
C LYS A 106 16.96 15.87 -9.33
N TYR A 107 16.48 17.09 -9.47
CA TYR A 107 17.28 18.31 -9.39
C TYR A 107 17.91 18.57 -7.99
N LEU A 108 17.33 18.05 -6.90
CA LEU A 108 17.75 18.34 -5.52
C LEU A 108 18.98 17.54 -5.03
N LYS A 109 19.77 16.92 -5.93
CA LYS A 109 20.96 16.08 -5.64
C LYS A 109 20.63 14.71 -4.99
N PRO A 110 21.55 13.71 -5.04
CA PRO A 110 21.16 12.30 -5.01
C PRO A 110 21.06 11.75 -3.58
N TYR A 111 19.94 11.98 -2.91
CA TYR A 111 19.44 10.98 -1.97
C TYR A 111 18.64 9.96 -2.78
N LYS A 112 19.02 8.69 -2.70
CA LYS A 112 18.30 7.57 -3.31
C LYS A 112 18.32 6.38 -2.36
N ASP A 113 17.19 6.06 -1.77
CA ASP A 113 16.97 4.75 -1.18
C ASP A 113 16.53 3.74 -2.26
N GLU A 114 16.33 2.47 -1.88
CA GLU A 114 15.96 1.40 -2.82
C GLU A 114 14.56 1.58 -3.44
N TYR A 115 13.72 2.47 -2.88
CA TYR A 115 12.31 2.66 -3.26
C TYR A 115 12.03 4.02 -3.91
N THR A 116 12.98 4.96 -3.82
CA THR A 116 12.90 6.33 -4.32
C THR A 116 12.50 6.36 -5.80
N THR A 117 11.41 7.06 -6.09
CA THR A 117 10.92 7.37 -7.44
C THR A 117 11.14 8.85 -7.71
N TYR A 118 12.01 9.18 -8.67
CA TYR A 118 12.19 10.55 -9.11
C TYR A 118 11.07 11.00 -10.06
N ASP A 119 10.81 12.31 -10.10
CA ASP A 119 9.95 12.97 -11.09
C ASP A 119 10.31 12.68 -12.56
N THR A 120 11.56 12.27 -12.81
CA THR A 120 12.07 11.90 -14.14
C THR A 120 12.03 10.40 -14.44
N ASP A 121 11.69 9.54 -13.48
CA ASP A 121 11.72 8.10 -13.68
C ASP A 121 10.51 7.62 -14.50
N ASP A 122 10.70 6.61 -15.35
CA ASP A 122 9.64 6.10 -16.23
C ASP A 122 8.40 5.63 -15.44
N ILE A 123 8.61 5.04 -14.26
CA ILE A 123 7.51 4.59 -13.40
C ILE A 123 6.68 5.75 -12.86
N PHE A 124 7.27 6.92 -12.64
CA PHE A 124 6.56 8.10 -12.16
C PHE A 124 5.47 8.51 -13.16
N ASN A 125 5.84 8.69 -14.43
CA ASN A 125 4.90 9.09 -15.47
C ASN A 125 3.94 7.96 -15.87
N SER A 126 4.46 6.74 -16.07
CA SER A 126 3.67 5.62 -16.58
C SER A 126 2.68 5.05 -15.57
N THR A 127 3.01 5.12 -14.27
CA THR A 127 2.25 4.39 -13.24
C THR A 127 1.76 5.29 -12.12
N ILE A 128 2.62 6.13 -11.52
CA ILE A 128 2.24 6.98 -10.39
C ILE A 128 1.28 8.09 -10.83
N VAL A 129 1.62 8.85 -11.88
CA VAL A 129 0.74 9.88 -12.46
C VAL A 129 -0.55 9.25 -12.99
N SER A 130 -0.46 8.08 -13.65
CA SER A 130 -1.63 7.32 -14.09
C SER A 130 -2.55 6.94 -12.94
N ALA A 131 -1.98 6.55 -11.78
CA ALA A 131 -2.74 6.28 -10.57
C ALA A 131 -3.48 7.52 -10.06
N ALA A 132 -2.78 8.65 -9.93
CA ALA A 132 -3.41 9.90 -9.48
C ALA A 132 -4.56 10.34 -10.41
N ILE A 133 -4.39 10.21 -11.74
CA ILE A 133 -5.45 10.49 -12.71
C ILE A 133 -6.65 9.56 -12.51
N LYS A 134 -6.42 8.25 -12.33
CA LYS A 134 -7.47 7.28 -12.07
C LYS A 134 -8.22 7.57 -10.77
N PHE A 135 -7.51 7.85 -9.68
CA PHE A 135 -8.15 8.15 -8.40
C PHE A 135 -8.93 9.47 -8.42
N LYS A 136 -8.49 10.46 -9.22
CA LYS A 136 -9.25 11.70 -9.45
C LYS A 136 -10.63 11.46 -10.08
N THR A 137 -10.86 10.34 -10.78
CA THR A 137 -12.17 10.04 -11.37
C THR A 137 -13.17 9.46 -10.36
N ARG A 138 -12.76 9.12 -9.13
CA ARG A 138 -13.73 8.78 -8.08
C ARG A 138 -14.54 10.02 -7.77
N SER A 139 -15.82 9.97 -8.09
CA SER A 139 -16.78 10.93 -7.57
C SER A 139 -16.72 10.91 -6.05
N SER A 140 -16.56 12.09 -5.45
CA SER A 140 -16.88 12.29 -4.04
C SER A 140 -18.39 12.07 -3.90
N THR A 141 -18.80 10.81 -3.68
CA THR A 141 -20.16 10.55 -3.26
C THR A 141 -20.28 11.12 -1.84
N PRO A 142 -21.14 12.13 -1.62
CA PRO A 142 -21.31 12.75 -0.31
C PRO A 142 -21.83 11.77 0.73
#